data_AF-A0A8X7ZQ62-F1
#
_entry.id   AF-A0A8X7ZQ62-F1
#
_cell.length_a   1.000
_cell.length_b   1.000
_cell.length_c   1.000
_cell.angle_alpha   90.00
_cell.angle_beta   90.00
_cell.angle_gamma   90.00
#
_symmetry.space_group_name_H-M   'P 1'
#
loop_
_entity.id
_entity.type
_entity.pdbx_description
1 polymer ?
#
loop_
_entity_poly.entity_id
_entity_poly.type
_entity_poly.pdbx_seq_one_letter_code
_entity_poly.pdbx_strand_id
1 'polypeptide(L)'
;MAWCLHRRGKTLLCGILLERTLMRRSTAYILLSYKVLRFWMRVPFGKIVLIRWKVVITRLLWTIFKVASGRFADEVIESSDGSLYFTVASTKFGFHDWYLDVLEAKPHGQLLKYDPSLNETSILLDGLCFSNGVALSREEDYLVFCETWKYRCLKYWLKGTEKGKTEIFIDNLPGGPDNIYLAPDGSFWIALLQVASNGLEFVHRSKLSKHLVASFPKLVNLASGVKRKATVVNVAADGKIKRKFDDPDGKVMSFVTTAFEIEDHLYLGSLNTNFIGKLPLNPTNS
;
A
#
# COMPACT_ATOMS: atom_id res chain seq x y z
N MET A 1 -21.33 6.68 -22.19
CA MET A 1 -22.71 6.22 -22.49
C MET A 1 -22.94 4.90 -21.79
N ALA A 2 -24.06 4.79 -21.09
CA ALA A 2 -24.51 3.55 -20.46
C ALA A 2 -25.23 2.69 -21.51
N TRP A 3 -24.99 1.38 -21.49
CA TRP A 3 -25.90 0.40 -22.07
C TRP A 3 -26.12 -0.70 -21.05
N CYS A 4 -27.38 -1.08 -20.87
CA CYS A 4 -27.84 -2.15 -20.01
C CYS A 4 -28.94 -2.89 -20.78
N LEU A 5 -28.80 -4.21 -20.98
CA LEU A 5 -29.92 -5.14 -21.21
C LEU A 5 -29.49 -6.62 -21.11
N HIS A 6 -29.69 -7.18 -19.92
CA HIS A 6 -30.42 -8.41 -19.54
C HIS A 6 -30.43 -9.67 -20.44
N ARG A 7 -29.89 -10.81 -19.94
CA ARG A 7 -30.61 -12.07 -19.59
C ARG A 7 -29.65 -13.24 -19.21
N ARG A 8 -30.04 -13.97 -18.14
CA ARG A 8 -29.62 -15.32 -17.70
C ARG A 8 -28.13 -15.55 -17.36
N GLY A 9 -27.83 -15.66 -16.05
CA GLY A 9 -26.53 -16.07 -15.49
C GLY A 9 -25.88 -14.93 -14.72
N LYS A 10 -26.07 -14.89 -13.40
CA LYS A 10 -25.63 -13.78 -12.55
C LYS A 10 -24.10 -13.81 -12.37
N THR A 11 -23.39 -12.99 -13.13
CA THR A 11 -22.02 -12.55 -12.78
C THR A 11 -22.16 -11.33 -11.87
N LEU A 12 -21.77 -11.46 -10.59
CA LEU A 12 -21.72 -10.32 -9.68
C LEU A 12 -20.41 -9.57 -9.92
N LEU A 13 -20.50 -8.37 -10.48
CA LEU A 13 -19.38 -7.42 -10.55
C LEU A 13 -19.09 -6.93 -9.11
N CYS A 14 -17.94 -7.30 -8.55
CA CYS A 14 -17.43 -6.71 -7.32
C CYS A 14 -16.83 -5.33 -7.63
N GLY A 15 -17.69 -4.32 -7.76
CA GLY A 15 -17.33 -2.91 -7.78
C GLY A 15 -18.10 -2.21 -6.68
N ILE A 16 -17.39 -1.66 -5.71
CA ILE A 16 -17.98 -0.86 -4.64
C ILE A 16 -18.67 0.35 -5.28
N LEU A 17 -20.00 0.38 -5.18
CA LEU A 17 -20.81 1.54 -5.57
C LEU A 17 -20.74 2.58 -4.44
N LEU A 18 -19.63 3.31 -4.36
CA LEU A 18 -19.52 4.52 -3.54
C LEU A 18 -20.23 5.66 -4.31
N GLU A 19 -21.13 6.38 -3.65
CA GLU A 19 -21.98 7.43 -4.25
C GLU A 19 -21.20 8.36 -5.19
N ARG A 20 -21.67 8.45 -6.44
CA ARG A 20 -21.08 9.23 -7.54
C ARG A 20 -20.92 10.73 -7.27
N THR A 21 -21.45 11.26 -6.18
CA THR A 21 -21.49 12.71 -5.90
C THR A 21 -20.25 13.21 -5.16
N LEU A 22 -19.59 12.37 -4.35
CA LEU A 22 -18.37 12.75 -3.60
C LEU A 22 -17.08 12.60 -4.41
N MET A 23 -17.05 11.73 -5.43
CA MET A 23 -15.84 11.43 -6.21
C MET A 23 -15.49 12.45 -7.31
N ARG A 24 -16.32 13.45 -7.59
CA ARG A 24 -16.07 14.39 -8.71
C ARG A 24 -15.10 15.53 -8.39
N ARG A 25 -14.62 15.68 -7.14
CA ARG A 25 -13.81 16.84 -6.73
C ARG A 25 -12.64 16.57 -5.77
N SER A 26 -12.27 15.32 -5.48
CA SER A 26 -11.38 15.09 -4.33
C SER A 26 -10.36 13.96 -4.51
N THR A 27 -9.11 14.28 -4.20
CA THR A 27 -7.86 13.51 -4.30
C THR A 27 -7.75 12.33 -3.31
N ALA A 28 -8.85 11.87 -2.73
CA ALA A 28 -8.87 10.76 -1.78
C ALA A 28 -9.21 9.45 -2.52
N TYR A 29 -8.24 8.92 -3.26
CA TYR A 29 -8.29 7.54 -3.73
C TYR A 29 -7.52 6.70 -2.72
N ILE A 30 -8.21 6.03 -1.80
CA ILE A 30 -7.78 4.79 -1.11
C ILE A 30 -8.92 4.35 -0.16
N LEU A 31 -8.80 3.09 0.29
CA LEU A 31 -9.58 2.39 1.31
C LEU A 31 -10.86 1.72 0.84
N LEU A 32 -10.77 0.42 0.58
CA LEU A 32 -11.76 -0.55 1.08
C LEU A 32 -11.34 -2.03 0.86
N SER A 33 -10.08 -2.32 0.49
CA SER A 33 -9.69 -3.68 0.07
C SER A 33 -9.72 -4.69 1.22
N TYR A 34 -9.18 -4.36 2.39
CA TYR A 34 -8.84 -5.39 3.38
C TYR A 34 -10.03 -5.94 4.19
N LYS A 35 -10.89 -5.09 4.75
CA LYS A 35 -12.01 -5.54 5.61
C LYS A 35 -13.25 -6.01 4.82
N VAL A 36 -13.46 -5.49 3.61
CA VAL A 36 -14.60 -5.90 2.75
C VAL A 36 -14.39 -7.31 2.20
N LEU A 37 -13.16 -7.65 1.81
CA LEU A 37 -12.84 -8.98 1.26
C LEU A 37 -12.95 -10.07 2.33
N ARG A 38 -12.43 -9.84 3.55
CA ARG A 38 -12.39 -10.82 4.64
C ARG A 38 -13.78 -11.22 5.17
N PHE A 39 -14.77 -10.34 5.05
CA PHE A 39 -16.15 -10.62 5.46
C PHE A 39 -16.96 -11.32 4.36
N TRP A 40 -16.82 -10.89 3.10
CA TRP A 40 -17.53 -11.52 1.97
C TRP A 40 -17.18 -13.00 1.79
N MET A 41 -15.96 -13.41 2.14
CA MET A 41 -15.54 -14.81 2.05
C MET A 41 -16.03 -15.70 3.22
N ARG A 42 -16.58 -15.11 4.30
CA ARG A 42 -17.07 -15.86 5.49
C ARG A 42 -18.59 -15.87 5.68
N VAL A 43 -19.35 -15.10 4.90
CA VAL A 43 -20.80 -15.04 5.03
C VAL A 43 -21.47 -16.06 4.10
N PRO A 44 -22.14 -17.12 4.62
CA PRO A 44 -22.99 -17.94 3.78
C PRO A 44 -24.09 -17.07 3.17
N PHE A 45 -24.34 -17.25 1.87
CA PHE A 45 -25.35 -16.50 1.09
C PHE A 45 -26.67 -16.37 1.89
N GLY A 46 -27.01 -15.16 2.34
CA GLY A 46 -28.36 -14.84 2.83
C GLY A 46 -28.54 -14.09 4.15
N LYS A 47 -27.47 -13.74 4.90
CA LYS A 47 -27.64 -12.88 6.11
C LYS A 47 -26.77 -11.63 6.06
N ILE A 48 -27.42 -10.49 5.80
CA ILE A 48 -26.82 -9.16 5.80
C ILE A 48 -26.93 -8.58 7.21
N VAL A 49 -25.80 -8.44 7.93
CA VAL A 49 -25.72 -7.70 9.21
C VAL A 49 -24.99 -6.38 8.93
N LEU A 50 -25.72 -5.32 8.56
CA LEU A 50 -25.15 -4.09 7.98
C LEU A 50 -25.03 -2.89 8.95
N ILE A 51 -25.41 -3.03 10.22
CA ILE A 51 -25.72 -1.84 11.05
C ILE A 51 -24.49 -1.27 11.78
N ARG A 52 -23.50 -2.08 12.17
CA ARG A 52 -22.32 -1.61 12.94
C ARG A 52 -21.12 -1.18 12.07
N TRP A 53 -21.07 -1.64 10.82
CA TRP A 53 -19.96 -1.39 9.88
C TRP A 53 -20.00 -0.04 9.18
N LYS A 54 -21.22 0.46 8.93
CA LYS A 54 -21.42 1.73 8.20
C LYS A 54 -20.73 2.87 8.95
N VAL A 55 -20.90 2.97 10.26
CA VAL A 55 -20.33 4.06 11.09
C VAL A 55 -18.79 4.06 11.11
N VAL A 56 -18.15 2.90 11.22
CA VAL A 56 -16.68 2.78 11.28
C VAL A 56 -16.05 3.17 9.94
N ILE A 57 -16.61 2.68 8.83
CA ILE A 57 -16.11 3.02 7.48
C ILE A 57 -16.29 4.51 7.19
N THR A 58 -17.44 5.10 7.52
CA THR A 58 -17.66 6.53 7.29
C THR A 58 -16.69 7.37 8.12
N ARG A 59 -16.44 7.01 9.38
CA ARG A 59 -15.52 7.75 10.26
C ARG A 59 -14.06 7.61 9.83
N LEU A 60 -13.63 6.40 9.46
CA LEU A 60 -12.31 6.12 8.89
C LEU A 60 -12.06 6.93 7.61
N LEU A 61 -12.99 6.87 6.66
CA LEU A 61 -12.91 7.62 5.40
C LEU A 61 -12.88 9.13 5.64
N TRP A 62 -13.65 9.64 6.61
CA TRP A 62 -13.67 11.06 6.96
C TRP A 62 -12.37 11.54 7.62
N THR A 63 -11.81 10.77 8.56
CA THR A 63 -10.53 11.09 9.18
C THR A 63 -9.43 11.13 8.12
N ILE A 64 -9.36 10.11 7.27
CA ILE A 64 -8.36 10.05 6.21
C ILE A 64 -8.58 11.18 5.21
N PHE A 65 -9.82 11.48 4.83
CA PHE A 65 -10.12 12.63 3.98
C PHE A 65 -9.63 13.96 4.57
N LYS A 66 -9.86 14.20 5.87
CA LYS A 66 -9.38 15.43 6.55
C LYS A 66 -7.85 15.53 6.54
N VAL A 67 -7.16 14.43 6.80
CA VAL A 67 -5.70 14.41 6.91
C VAL A 67 -5.02 14.37 5.54
N ALA A 68 -5.61 13.68 4.57
CA ALA A 68 -5.08 13.46 3.23
C ALA A 68 -5.45 14.54 2.21
N SER A 69 -6.23 15.56 2.59
CA SER A 69 -6.60 16.64 1.66
C SER A 69 -5.35 17.33 1.11
N GLY A 70 -5.06 17.13 -0.18
CA GLY A 70 -3.87 17.65 -0.85
C GLY A 70 -2.57 16.87 -0.59
N ARG A 71 -2.64 15.74 0.13
CA ARG A 71 -1.51 14.84 0.41
C ARG A 71 -1.74 13.47 -0.25
N PHE A 72 -0.70 12.66 -0.28
CA PHE A 72 -0.78 11.27 -0.72
C PHE A 72 -0.80 10.35 0.50
N ALA A 73 -1.98 10.09 1.06
CA ALA A 73 -2.16 9.00 2.02
C ALA A 73 -2.11 7.66 1.28
N ASP A 74 -1.43 6.66 1.84
CA ASP A 74 -1.12 5.41 1.13
C ASP A 74 -1.79 4.17 1.76
N GLU A 75 -1.36 3.78 2.97
CA GLU A 75 -1.86 2.57 3.63
C GLU A 75 -2.36 2.87 5.05
N VAL A 76 -3.33 2.08 5.53
CA VAL A 76 -3.84 2.16 6.90
C VAL A 76 -3.98 0.78 7.54
N ILE A 77 -3.76 0.73 8.84
CA ILE A 77 -4.05 -0.44 9.66
C ILE A 77 -4.75 -0.01 10.95
N GLU A 78 -5.74 -0.80 11.38
CA GLU A 78 -6.45 -0.61 12.64
C GLU A 78 -5.90 -1.57 13.68
N SER A 79 -5.54 -1.03 14.85
CA SER A 79 -5.13 -1.81 16.03
C SER A 79 -6.34 -2.32 16.81
N SER A 80 -6.12 -3.31 17.66
CA SER A 80 -7.11 -3.90 18.56
C SER A 80 -7.83 -2.89 19.46
N ASP A 81 -7.21 -1.75 19.79
CA ASP A 81 -7.82 -0.67 20.57
C ASP A 81 -8.68 0.30 19.73
N GLY A 82 -8.75 0.09 18.40
CA GLY A 82 -9.45 0.94 17.45
C GLY A 82 -8.63 2.12 16.94
N SER A 83 -7.40 2.32 17.44
CA SER A 83 -6.46 3.29 16.87
C SER A 83 -6.17 2.94 15.41
N LEU A 84 -5.97 3.97 14.60
CA LEU A 84 -5.58 3.80 13.20
C LEU A 84 -4.16 4.30 13.02
N TYR A 85 -3.32 3.48 12.41
CA TYR A 85 -1.98 3.86 11.97
C TYR A 85 -1.98 3.95 10.47
N PHE A 86 -1.51 5.05 9.91
CA PHE A 86 -1.51 5.23 8.47
C PHE A 86 -0.32 6.04 8.00
N THR A 87 0.02 5.83 6.74
CA THR A 87 1.14 6.48 6.09
C THR A 87 0.66 7.57 5.16
N VAL A 88 1.49 8.60 5.04
CA VAL A 88 1.41 9.58 3.97
C VAL A 88 2.70 9.46 3.20
N ALA A 89 2.63 8.99 1.95
CA ALA A 89 3.78 8.87 1.06
C ALA A 89 4.44 10.22 0.84
N SER A 90 3.63 11.25 0.55
CA SER A 90 4.12 12.62 0.37
C SER A 90 3.10 13.63 0.85
N THR A 91 3.56 14.59 1.66
CA THR A 91 2.79 15.76 2.07
C THR A 91 2.75 16.85 1.00
N LYS A 92 3.58 16.73 -0.05
CA LYS A 92 3.76 17.75 -1.10
C LYS A 92 3.17 17.34 -2.45
N PHE A 93 3.32 16.08 -2.84
CA PHE A 93 2.88 15.58 -4.14
C PHE A 93 1.75 14.57 -3.96
N GLY A 94 0.66 14.73 -4.71
CA GLY A 94 -0.47 13.80 -4.68
C GLY A 94 -0.22 12.54 -5.53
N PHE A 95 -1.19 11.62 -5.51
CA PHE A 95 -1.13 10.35 -6.24
C PHE A 95 -0.76 10.50 -7.73
N HIS A 96 -1.31 11.49 -8.44
CA HIS A 96 -1.03 11.68 -9.87
C HIS A 96 0.37 12.24 -10.16
N ASP A 97 1.00 12.87 -9.17
CA ASP A 97 2.29 13.55 -9.27
C ASP A 97 3.39 12.82 -8.48
N TRP A 98 3.17 11.55 -8.11
CA TRP A 98 4.07 10.74 -7.28
C TRP A 98 5.52 10.73 -7.78
N TYR A 99 5.71 10.81 -9.10
CA TYR A 99 7.02 10.83 -9.73
C TYR A 99 7.81 12.11 -9.44
N LEU A 100 7.15 13.21 -9.09
CA LEU A 100 7.83 14.43 -8.67
C LEU A 100 8.50 14.26 -7.31
N ASP A 101 7.94 13.41 -6.44
CA ASP A 101 8.52 13.10 -5.14
C ASP A 101 9.86 12.39 -5.29
N VAL A 102 9.92 11.36 -6.14
CA VAL A 102 11.18 10.66 -6.41
C VAL A 102 12.21 11.57 -7.07
N LEU A 103 11.81 12.44 -8.00
CA LEU A 103 12.71 13.38 -8.67
C LEU A 103 13.27 14.45 -7.72
N GLU A 104 12.42 14.97 -6.82
CA GLU A 104 12.85 15.92 -5.80
C GLU A 104 13.80 15.25 -4.79
N ALA A 105 13.59 13.96 -4.50
CA ALA A 105 14.40 13.16 -3.58
C ALA A 105 14.53 13.81 -2.19
N LYS A 106 13.42 14.34 -1.68
CA LYS A 106 13.30 14.91 -0.34
C LYS A 106 12.32 14.10 0.51
N PRO A 107 12.52 14.05 1.83
CA PRO A 107 11.68 13.25 2.71
C PRO A 107 10.39 13.98 3.09
N HIS A 108 9.33 13.81 2.28
CA HIS A 108 8.02 14.44 2.52
C HIS A 108 6.99 13.50 3.17
N GLY A 109 7.38 12.26 3.47
CA GLY A 109 6.49 11.23 3.98
C GLY A 109 6.33 11.27 5.50
N GLN A 110 5.23 10.70 5.98
CA GLN A 110 4.85 10.67 7.40
C GLN A 110 4.27 9.31 7.80
N LEU A 111 4.40 9.01 9.10
CA LEU A 111 3.62 7.98 9.79
C LEU A 111 2.75 8.68 10.83
N LEU A 112 1.45 8.41 10.80
CA LEU A 112 0.46 9.04 11.68
C LEU A 112 -0.33 8.02 12.48
N LYS A 113 -0.84 8.46 13.62
CA LYS A 113 -1.82 7.75 14.43
C LYS A 113 -3.09 8.60 14.55
N TYR A 114 -4.25 8.01 14.33
CA TYR A 114 -5.53 8.54 14.78
C TYR A 114 -5.99 7.80 16.03
N ASP A 115 -6.33 8.56 17.06
CA ASP A 115 -6.89 8.06 18.31
C ASP A 115 -8.41 8.33 18.33
N PRO A 116 -9.26 7.29 18.26
CA PRO A 116 -10.71 7.48 18.22
C PRO A 116 -11.31 7.97 19.54
N SER A 117 -10.61 7.80 20.67
CA SER A 117 -11.05 8.22 21.99
C SER A 117 -10.89 9.72 22.19
N LEU A 118 -9.81 10.28 21.63
CA LEU A 118 -9.53 11.72 21.64
C LEU A 118 -10.08 12.42 20.39
N ASN A 119 -10.40 11.65 19.35
CA ASN A 119 -10.77 12.16 18.02
C ASN A 119 -9.66 13.04 17.41
N GLU A 120 -8.41 12.66 17.65
CA GLU A 120 -7.21 13.42 17.26
C GLU A 120 -6.30 12.59 16.36
N THR A 121 -5.56 13.28 15.48
CA THR A 121 -4.50 12.69 14.67
C THR A 121 -3.17 13.29 15.08
N SER A 122 -2.20 12.44 15.43
CA SER A 122 -0.84 12.82 15.76
C SER A 122 0.15 12.27 14.72
N ILE A 123 1.16 13.06 14.36
CA ILE A 123 2.30 12.58 13.59
C ILE A 123 3.21 11.79 14.54
N LEU A 124 3.45 10.51 14.24
CA LEU A 124 4.38 9.68 14.99
C LEU A 124 5.81 9.86 14.48
N LEU A 125 5.97 9.92 13.16
CA LEU A 125 7.24 10.20 12.48
C LEU A 125 6.99 11.12 11.30
N ASP A 126 7.91 12.07 11.11
CA ASP A 126 7.95 13.00 9.99
C ASP A 126 9.29 12.87 9.27
N GLY A 127 9.36 13.38 8.04
CA GLY A 127 10.61 13.34 7.27
C GLY A 127 10.99 11.93 6.81
N LEU A 128 10.01 11.16 6.33
CA LEU A 128 10.22 9.84 5.72
C LEU A 128 10.35 9.95 4.18
N CYS A 129 11.12 9.05 3.57
CA CYS A 129 11.29 8.98 2.12
C CYS A 129 10.22 8.09 1.48
N PHE A 130 9.08 8.69 1.11
CA PHE A 130 7.93 8.02 0.50
C PHE A 130 7.42 6.86 1.37
N SER A 131 6.78 7.25 2.49
CA SER A 131 6.21 6.32 3.47
C SER A 131 5.01 5.58 2.88
N ASN A 132 5.16 4.29 2.61
CA ASN A 132 4.24 3.53 1.79
C ASN A 132 3.40 2.55 2.64
N GLY A 133 3.69 1.24 2.62
CA GLY A 133 2.95 0.29 3.43
C GLY A 133 3.15 0.44 4.94
N VAL A 134 2.13 0.04 5.73
CA VAL A 134 2.22 -0.14 7.19
C VAL A 134 1.49 -1.41 7.65
N ALA A 135 2.11 -2.17 8.56
CA ALA A 135 1.52 -3.36 9.16
C ALA A 135 1.84 -3.44 10.67
N LEU A 136 0.88 -3.90 11.45
CA LEU A 136 1.09 -4.22 12.86
C LEU A 136 1.75 -5.60 12.99
N SER A 137 2.61 -5.74 14.00
CA SER A 137 2.99 -7.04 14.54
C SER A 137 1.78 -7.78 15.11
N ARG A 138 1.91 -9.09 15.32
CA ARG A 138 0.85 -9.92 15.89
C ARG A 138 0.38 -9.45 17.28
N GLU A 139 1.33 -9.08 18.13
CA GLU A 139 1.06 -8.68 19.52
C GLU A 139 0.84 -7.16 19.65
N GLU A 140 0.88 -6.45 18.52
CA GLU A 140 0.80 -4.99 18.44
C GLU A 140 1.79 -4.29 19.39
N ASP A 141 2.96 -4.89 19.61
CA ASP A 141 4.07 -4.33 20.38
C ASP A 141 4.94 -3.41 19.53
N TYR A 142 4.97 -3.64 18.22
CA TYR A 142 5.50 -2.73 17.20
C TYR A 142 4.66 -2.72 15.92
N LEU A 143 4.91 -1.74 15.07
CA LEU A 143 4.51 -1.76 13.66
C LEU A 143 5.73 -1.74 12.74
N VAL A 144 5.56 -2.17 11.51
CA VAL A 144 6.53 -2.05 10.43
C VAL A 144 5.95 -1.15 9.35
N PHE A 145 6.74 -0.21 8.86
CA PHE A 145 6.37 0.66 7.74
C PHE A 145 7.52 0.76 6.75
N CYS A 146 7.22 1.11 5.50
CA CYS A 146 8.18 1.03 4.40
C CYS A 146 8.50 2.41 3.81
N GLU A 147 9.78 2.63 3.47
CA GLU A 147 10.26 3.80 2.75
C GLU A 147 10.69 3.40 1.33
N THR A 148 9.82 3.66 0.35
CA THR A 148 10.02 3.17 -1.02
C THR A 148 11.36 3.62 -1.60
N TRP A 149 11.69 4.91 -1.46
CA TRP A 149 12.93 5.49 -2.05
C TRP A 149 14.20 5.19 -1.27
N LYS A 150 14.08 4.56 -0.09
CA LYS A 150 15.20 4.09 0.72
C LYS A 150 15.41 2.58 0.63
N TYR A 151 14.56 1.86 -0.13
CA TYR A 151 14.67 0.41 -0.34
C TYR A 151 14.73 -0.35 1.01
N ARG A 152 13.95 0.10 1.99
CA ARG A 152 13.96 -0.43 3.36
C ARG A 152 12.60 -0.34 4.02
N CYS A 153 12.40 -1.15 5.05
CA CYS A 153 11.31 -0.98 6.00
C CYS A 153 11.88 -0.82 7.42
N LEU A 154 11.17 -0.04 8.23
CA LEU A 154 11.54 0.32 9.59
C LEU A 154 10.52 -0.25 10.56
N LYS A 155 10.99 -0.60 11.76
CA LYS A 155 10.16 -0.98 12.89
C LYS A 155 9.97 0.22 13.80
N TYR A 156 8.74 0.49 14.24
CA TYR A 156 8.41 1.48 15.25
C TYR A 156 7.76 0.81 16.46
N TRP A 157 8.37 0.98 17.63
CA TRP A 157 7.91 0.34 18.86
C TRP A 157 6.69 1.07 19.44
N LEU A 158 5.59 0.34 19.66
CA LEU A 158 4.33 0.85 20.20
C LEU A 158 4.23 0.67 21.72
N LYS A 159 4.90 -0.35 22.25
CA LYS A 159 4.87 -0.77 23.67
C LYS A 159 6.29 -0.99 24.20
N GLY A 160 6.41 -1.19 25.51
CA GLY A 160 7.68 -1.50 26.18
C GLY A 160 8.59 -0.30 26.41
N THR A 161 9.82 -0.55 26.85
CA THR A 161 10.84 0.48 27.14
C THR A 161 11.32 1.21 25.89
N GLU A 162 11.18 0.58 24.72
CA GLU A 162 11.58 1.13 23.44
C GLU A 162 10.46 1.94 22.78
N LYS A 163 9.28 2.09 23.41
CA LYS A 163 8.13 2.81 22.86
C LYS A 163 8.53 4.16 22.28
N GLY A 164 8.13 4.39 21.03
CA GLY A 164 8.42 5.62 20.30
C GLY A 164 9.74 5.62 19.53
N LYS A 165 10.60 4.61 19.74
CA LYS A 165 11.85 4.46 18.98
C LYS A 165 11.63 3.70 17.69
N THR A 166 12.56 3.93 16.76
CA THR A 166 12.58 3.32 15.44
C THR A 166 13.88 2.56 15.22
N GLU A 167 13.82 1.40 14.58
CA GLU A 167 14.99 0.63 14.15
C GLU A 167 14.81 0.11 12.72
N ILE A 168 15.91 -0.30 12.09
CA ILE A 168 15.85 -0.93 10.77
C ILE A 168 15.23 -2.32 10.93
N PHE A 169 14.12 -2.57 10.23
CA PHE A 169 13.53 -3.90 10.15
C PHE A 169 14.22 -4.72 9.06
N ILE A 170 14.38 -4.14 7.87
CA ILE A 170 15.12 -4.71 6.75
C ILE A 170 15.60 -3.56 5.86
N ASP A 171 16.82 -3.64 5.32
CA ASP A 171 17.35 -2.69 4.33
C ASP A 171 17.81 -3.40 3.05
N ASN A 172 18.31 -2.61 2.10
CA ASN A 172 18.90 -3.11 0.85
C ASN A 172 17.97 -4.07 0.09
N LEU A 173 16.66 -3.79 0.11
CA LEU A 173 15.68 -4.56 -0.64
C LEU A 173 15.96 -4.45 -2.14
N PRO A 174 15.71 -5.52 -2.93
CA PRO A 174 15.99 -5.54 -4.37
C PRO A 174 15.05 -4.64 -5.20
N GLY A 175 14.09 -3.97 -4.55
CA GLY A 175 13.16 -3.00 -5.12
C GLY A 175 12.61 -2.10 -4.02
N GLY A 176 11.96 -1.01 -4.40
CA GLY A 176 11.33 -0.09 -3.44
C GLY A 176 10.13 -0.77 -2.79
N PRO A 177 10.07 -0.93 -1.46
CA PRO A 177 8.95 -1.59 -0.83
C PRO A 177 7.65 -0.78 -0.96
N ASP A 178 6.56 -1.48 -1.24
CA ASP A 178 5.21 -0.95 -1.39
C ASP A 178 4.36 -1.35 -0.17
N ASN A 179 3.13 -1.85 -0.37
CA ASN A 179 2.33 -2.36 0.73
C ASN A 179 2.94 -3.59 1.40
N ILE A 180 2.75 -3.66 2.72
CA ILE A 180 3.22 -4.71 3.62
C ILE A 180 2.03 -5.31 4.39
N TYR A 181 1.99 -6.63 4.51
CA TYR A 181 0.93 -7.34 5.23
C TYR A 181 1.49 -8.44 6.13
N LEU A 182 0.98 -8.53 7.35
CA LEU A 182 1.30 -9.61 8.30
C LEU A 182 0.76 -10.96 7.79
N ALA A 183 1.62 -11.97 7.79
CA ALA A 183 1.29 -13.35 7.45
C ALA A 183 0.84 -14.16 8.69
N PRO A 184 0.12 -15.28 8.48
CA PRO A 184 -0.33 -16.17 9.56
C PRO A 184 0.78 -16.81 10.40
N ASP A 185 2.02 -16.81 9.95
CA ASP A 185 3.18 -17.31 10.71
C ASP A 185 3.95 -16.21 11.46
N GLY A 186 3.52 -14.95 11.32
CA GLY A 186 4.16 -13.79 11.96
C GLY A 186 5.25 -13.12 11.11
N SER A 187 5.51 -13.64 9.90
CA SER A 187 6.30 -12.95 8.89
C SER A 187 5.48 -11.86 8.18
N PHE A 188 6.09 -11.13 7.26
CA PHE A 188 5.48 -10.05 6.52
C PHE A 188 5.68 -10.25 5.01
N TRP A 189 4.60 -10.15 4.26
CA TRP A 189 4.64 -10.06 2.80
C TRP A 189 4.80 -8.61 2.37
N ILE A 190 5.77 -8.34 1.51
CA ILE A 190 6.10 -7.01 1.00
C ILE A 190 6.12 -7.06 -0.53
N ALA A 191 5.31 -6.22 -1.17
CA ALA A 191 5.40 -6.01 -2.61
C ALA A 191 6.56 -5.05 -2.93
N LEU A 192 7.29 -5.30 -4.03
CA LEU A 192 8.45 -4.50 -4.41
C LEU A 192 8.24 -3.82 -5.76
N LEU A 193 8.32 -2.50 -5.75
CA LEU A 193 8.35 -1.63 -6.91
C LEU A 193 9.72 -1.69 -7.57
N GLN A 194 9.76 -2.07 -8.84
CA GLN A 194 10.99 -2.07 -9.62
C GLN A 194 11.11 -0.80 -10.46
N VAL A 195 11.66 0.25 -9.85
CA VAL A 195 12.11 1.44 -10.58
C VAL A 195 13.51 1.16 -11.14
N ALA A 196 13.75 1.43 -12.43
CA ALA A 196 15.07 1.22 -13.00
C ALA A 196 16.04 2.29 -12.48
N SER A 197 17.03 1.85 -11.69
CA SER A 197 18.08 2.71 -11.14
C SER A 197 18.81 3.50 -12.21
N ASN A 198 19.10 2.91 -13.37
CA ASN A 198 19.98 3.50 -14.38
C ASN A 198 19.42 4.79 -14.99
N GLY A 199 18.10 4.85 -15.21
CA GLY A 199 17.45 6.03 -15.79
C GLY A 199 17.26 7.15 -14.76
N LEU A 200 16.89 6.79 -13.52
CA LEU A 200 16.82 7.75 -12.42
C LEU A 200 18.19 8.35 -12.10
N GLU A 201 19.24 7.52 -12.03
CA GLU A 201 20.58 7.98 -11.69
C GLU A 201 21.08 9.06 -12.67
N PHE A 202 20.84 8.89 -13.98
CA PHE A 202 21.14 9.91 -14.97
C PHE A 202 20.39 11.22 -14.72
N VAL A 203 19.09 11.14 -14.40
CA VAL A 203 18.27 12.32 -14.11
C VAL A 203 18.75 13.02 -12.83
N HIS A 204 19.14 12.26 -11.80
CA HIS A 204 19.60 12.81 -10.53
C HIS A 204 20.98 13.48 -10.62
N ARG A 205 21.79 13.18 -11.64
CA ARG A 205 23.11 13.80 -11.87
C ARG A 205 23.03 15.24 -12.38
N SER A 206 21.91 15.70 -12.96
CA SER A 206 21.81 17.03 -13.57
C SER A 206 20.51 17.76 -13.21
N LYS A 207 20.63 19.00 -12.70
CA LYS A 207 19.48 19.87 -12.40
C LYS A 207 18.63 20.19 -13.63
N LEU A 208 19.27 20.33 -14.79
CA LEU A 208 18.59 20.58 -16.06
C LEU A 208 17.76 19.37 -16.50
N SER A 209 18.32 18.16 -16.37
CA SER A 209 17.61 16.91 -16.66
C SER A 209 16.41 16.72 -15.74
N LYS A 210 16.55 17.03 -14.44
CA LYS A 210 15.43 17.03 -13.49
C LYS A 210 14.32 17.99 -13.90
N HIS A 211 14.67 19.23 -14.26
CA HIS A 211 13.67 20.21 -14.72
C HIS A 211 12.96 19.72 -15.98
N LEU A 212 13.71 19.23 -16.97
CA LEU A 212 13.13 18.73 -18.21
C LEU A 212 12.16 17.56 -17.96
N VAL A 213 12.55 16.57 -17.16
CA VAL A 213 11.69 15.42 -16.84
C VAL A 213 10.47 15.84 -16.02
N ALA A 214 10.64 16.76 -15.06
CA ALA A 214 9.53 17.30 -14.27
C ALA A 214 8.53 18.11 -15.11
N SER A 215 8.99 18.85 -16.12
CA SER A 215 8.14 19.63 -17.02
C SER A 215 7.39 18.79 -18.05
N PHE A 216 7.86 17.57 -18.34
CA PHE A 216 7.25 16.69 -19.34
C PHE A 216 6.98 15.30 -18.76
N PRO A 217 5.78 15.04 -18.18
CA PRO A 217 5.43 13.78 -17.53
C PRO A 217 5.61 12.53 -18.40
N LYS A 218 5.51 12.66 -19.74
CA LYS A 218 5.78 11.55 -20.66
C LYS A 218 7.25 11.09 -20.63
N LEU A 219 8.19 11.99 -20.32
CA LEU A 219 9.61 11.65 -20.18
C LEU A 219 9.88 10.88 -18.88
N VAL A 220 9.00 11.00 -17.87
CA VAL A 220 9.10 10.25 -16.62
C VAL A 220 9.00 8.77 -16.92
N ASN A 221 8.03 8.31 -17.71
CA ASN A 221 7.91 6.88 -18.04
C ASN A 221 9.15 6.33 -18.75
N LEU A 222 9.77 7.16 -19.61
CA LEU A 222 11.00 6.81 -20.31
C LEU A 222 12.22 6.80 -19.37
N ALA A 223 12.32 7.76 -18.46
CA ALA A 223 13.45 7.92 -17.53
C ALA A 223 13.35 7.04 -16.28
N SER A 224 12.15 6.74 -15.82
CA SER A 224 11.86 5.87 -14.67
C SER A 224 12.15 4.41 -14.99
N GLY A 225 12.13 4.08 -16.30
CA GLY A 225 12.38 2.74 -16.83
C GLY A 225 11.57 1.68 -16.10
N VAL A 226 10.32 2.00 -15.70
CA VAL A 226 9.45 1.09 -14.95
C VAL A 226 9.41 -0.23 -15.69
N LYS A 227 10.11 -1.22 -15.14
CA LYS A 227 10.21 -2.54 -15.78
C LYS A 227 8.89 -3.24 -15.53
N ARG A 228 8.36 -3.90 -16.55
CA ARG A 228 7.23 -4.82 -16.38
C ARG A 228 7.74 -5.99 -15.54
N LYS A 229 7.46 -5.94 -14.25
CA LYS A 229 7.97 -6.89 -13.27
C LYS A 229 7.07 -6.89 -12.05
N ALA A 230 6.80 -8.08 -11.52
CA ALA A 230 6.14 -8.23 -10.22
C ALA A 230 7.06 -9.01 -9.30
N THR A 231 7.45 -8.42 -8.18
CA THR A 231 8.27 -9.09 -7.16
C THR A 231 7.61 -8.93 -5.80
N VAL A 232 7.56 -10.02 -5.04
CA VAL A 232 7.09 -10.03 -3.65
C VAL A 232 8.08 -10.82 -2.80
N VAL A 233 8.31 -10.37 -1.58
CA VAL A 233 9.18 -11.03 -0.61
C VAL A 233 8.43 -11.32 0.68
N ASN A 234 8.75 -12.45 1.30
CA ASN A 234 8.32 -12.79 2.66
C ASN A 234 9.49 -12.55 3.60
N VAL A 235 9.30 -11.69 4.60
CA VAL A 235 10.34 -11.28 5.55
C VAL A 235 9.93 -11.73 6.95
N ALA A 236 10.79 -12.51 7.60
CA ALA A 236 10.60 -12.93 8.99
C ALA A 236 10.62 -11.74 9.96
N ALA A 237 10.09 -11.94 11.17
CA ALA A 237 10.08 -10.92 12.21
C ALA A 237 11.49 -10.44 12.65
N ASP A 238 12.55 -11.20 12.33
CA ASP A 238 13.95 -10.82 12.54
C ASP A 238 14.57 -10.04 11.36
N GLY A 239 13.77 -9.67 10.35
CA GLY A 239 14.22 -8.89 9.21
C GLY A 239 14.84 -9.71 8.07
N LYS A 240 14.80 -11.04 8.12
CA LYS A 240 15.38 -11.89 7.07
C LYS A 240 14.37 -12.31 6.01
N ILE A 241 14.75 -12.24 4.74
CA ILE A 241 13.94 -12.75 3.63
C ILE A 241 13.89 -14.29 3.70
N LYS A 242 12.69 -14.85 3.86
CA LYS A 242 12.43 -16.30 3.84
C LYS A 242 12.09 -16.81 2.46
N ARG A 243 11.30 -16.05 1.71
CA ARG A 243 10.80 -16.42 0.38
C ARG A 243 10.79 -15.20 -0.53
N LYS A 244 10.98 -15.45 -1.83
CA LYS A 244 10.83 -14.44 -2.88
C LYS A 244 10.09 -15.08 -4.05
N PHE A 245 9.05 -14.41 -4.53
CA PHE A 245 8.41 -14.75 -5.80
C PHE A 245 8.62 -13.60 -6.78
N ASP A 246 8.87 -13.96 -8.04
CA ASP A 246 9.25 -13.00 -9.07
C ASP A 246 8.59 -13.40 -10.40
N ASP A 247 8.07 -12.40 -11.12
CA ASP A 247 7.72 -12.46 -12.54
C ASP A 247 8.63 -11.43 -13.25
N PRO A 248 9.88 -11.83 -13.56
CA PRO A 248 10.95 -10.91 -13.96
C PRO A 248 10.67 -10.18 -15.28
N ASP A 249 9.88 -10.81 -16.15
CA ASP A 249 9.49 -10.30 -17.47
C ASP A 249 8.07 -9.73 -17.48
N GLY A 250 7.35 -9.83 -16.35
CA GLY A 250 5.96 -9.41 -16.22
C GLY A 250 5.00 -10.15 -17.17
N LYS A 251 5.23 -11.45 -17.38
CA LYS A 251 4.42 -12.30 -18.29
C LYS A 251 2.99 -12.45 -17.82
N VAL A 252 2.82 -12.60 -16.51
CA VAL A 252 1.52 -12.69 -15.84
C VAL A 252 1.18 -11.33 -15.24
N MET A 253 2.05 -10.79 -14.39
CA MET A 253 1.82 -9.50 -13.72
C MET A 253 2.99 -8.56 -13.99
N SER A 254 2.69 -7.45 -14.66
CA SER A 254 3.70 -6.42 -15.01
C SER A 254 3.98 -5.43 -13.88
N PHE A 255 3.25 -5.52 -12.78
CA PHE A 255 3.36 -4.65 -11.62
C PHE A 255 2.61 -5.28 -10.45
N VAL A 256 3.14 -5.19 -9.23
CA VAL A 256 2.46 -5.65 -8.01
C VAL A 256 2.65 -4.61 -6.93
N THR A 257 1.55 -4.22 -6.27
CA THR A 257 1.57 -3.24 -5.18
C THR A 257 1.18 -3.86 -3.85
N THR A 258 0.65 -5.08 -3.86
CA THR A 258 0.10 -5.72 -2.67
C THR A 258 0.26 -7.22 -2.75
N ALA A 259 0.64 -7.83 -1.63
CA ALA A 259 0.67 -9.26 -1.45
C ALA A 259 0.16 -9.61 -0.05
N PHE A 260 -0.87 -10.44 0.05
CA PHE A 260 -1.37 -10.91 1.35
C PHE A 260 -1.78 -12.38 1.28
N GLU A 261 -1.60 -13.08 2.39
CA GLU A 261 -1.80 -14.51 2.48
C GLU A 261 -3.16 -14.86 3.09
N ILE A 262 -3.87 -15.77 2.42
CA ILE A 262 -5.10 -16.39 2.92
C ILE A 262 -5.07 -17.86 2.52
N GLU A 263 -5.26 -18.75 3.50
CA GLU A 263 -5.50 -20.19 3.29
C GLU A 263 -4.52 -20.82 2.27
N ASP A 264 -3.22 -20.79 2.60
CA ASP A 264 -2.10 -21.30 1.78
C ASP A 264 -1.94 -20.67 0.39
N HIS A 265 -2.58 -19.54 0.14
CA HIS A 265 -2.46 -18.80 -1.11
C HIS A 265 -2.02 -17.36 -0.86
N LEU A 266 -1.15 -16.88 -1.73
CA LEU A 266 -0.77 -15.48 -1.82
C LEU A 266 -1.63 -14.79 -2.87
N TYR A 267 -2.33 -13.74 -2.45
CA TYR A 267 -3.14 -12.90 -3.31
C TYR A 267 -2.38 -11.64 -3.67
N LEU A 268 -2.31 -11.34 -4.96
CA LEU A 268 -1.51 -10.27 -5.53
C LEU A 268 -2.41 -9.19 -6.14
N GLY A 269 -2.23 -7.96 -5.67
CA GLY A 269 -2.90 -6.76 -6.19
C GLY A 269 -1.99 -5.94 -7.10
N SER A 270 -2.58 -5.31 -8.11
CA SER A 270 -1.87 -4.42 -9.04
C SER A 270 -2.73 -3.26 -9.47
N LEU A 271 -2.10 -2.12 -9.73
CA LEU A 271 -2.72 -0.95 -10.36
C LEU A 271 -2.76 -1.06 -11.89
N ASN A 272 -2.02 -2.01 -12.47
CA ASN A 272 -1.86 -2.13 -13.93
C ASN A 272 -2.59 -3.34 -14.53
N THR A 273 -3.30 -4.12 -13.72
CA THR A 273 -4.06 -5.29 -14.17
C THR A 273 -5.55 -5.15 -13.81
N ASN A 274 -6.39 -5.87 -14.53
CA ASN A 274 -7.83 -5.96 -14.30
C ASN A 274 -8.23 -7.28 -13.61
N PHE A 275 -7.28 -7.96 -12.97
CA PHE A 275 -7.47 -9.22 -12.27
C PHE A 275 -6.62 -9.26 -10.99
N ILE A 276 -6.98 -10.17 -10.08
CA ILE A 276 -6.22 -10.47 -8.86
C ILE A 276 -5.36 -11.71 -9.12
N GLY A 277 -4.05 -11.63 -8.86
CA GLY A 277 -3.18 -12.78 -8.92
C GLY A 277 -3.41 -13.70 -7.72
N LYS A 278 -3.36 -15.02 -7.94
CA LYS A 278 -3.46 -16.03 -6.87
C LYS A 278 -2.35 -17.06 -7.07
N LEU A 279 -1.46 -17.19 -6.09
CA LEU A 279 -0.31 -18.08 -6.12
C LEU A 279 -0.40 -19.08 -4.95
N PRO A 280 -0.37 -20.41 -5.20
CA PRO A 280 -0.29 -21.38 -4.11
C PRO A 280 1.10 -21.32 -3.44
N LEU A 281 1.12 -21.26 -2.11
CA LEU A 281 2.37 -21.18 -1.33
C LEU A 281 3.01 -22.55 -1.09
N ASN A 282 2.21 -23.61 -1.15
CA ASN A 282 2.62 -25.00 -1.05
C ASN A 282 2.04 -25.76 -2.25
N PRO A 283 2.61 -25.60 -3.47
CA PRO A 283 2.18 -26.41 -4.59
C PRO A 283 2.46 -27.88 -4.23
N THR A 284 1.41 -28.68 -4.08
CA THR A 284 1.54 -30.14 -4.12
C THR A 284 2.24 -30.48 -5.43
N ASN A 285 3.38 -31.17 -5.38
CA ASN A 285 4.03 -31.72 -6.56
C ASN A 285 2.99 -32.54 -7.34
N SER A 286 2.54 -31.98 -8.47
CA SER A 286 1.68 -32.64 -9.45
C SER A 286 2.54 -33.06 -10.64
#